data_AF-A0A2W1TNW8-F1
#
_entry.id   AF-A0A2W1TNW8-F1
#
_cell.length_a   1.000
_cell.length_b   1.000
_cell.length_c   1.000
_cell.angle_alpha   90.00
_cell.angle_beta   90.00
_cell.angle_gamma   90.00
#
_symmetry.space_group_name_H-M   'P 1'
#
loop_
_entity.id
_entity.type
_entity.pdbx_description
1 polymer ?
#
loop_
_entity_poly.entity_id
_entity_poly.type
_entity_poly.pdbx_seq_one_letter_code
_entity_poly.pdbx_strand_id
1 'polypeptide(L)'
;MSARGLQQAFNRSVGVSPLSHLRNVRLDAVHEELVRAEPTTASVAEVARRWGFAHLGRFSGAYRDRFGELPSASLRADRGGHADTDGVVGAGS
;
A
#
# COMPACT_ATOMS: atom_id res chain seq x y z
N MET A 1 3.45 -33.23 -15.32
CA MET A 1 4.31 -32.04 -15.05
C MET A 1 4.37 -31.84 -13.54
N SER A 2 5.56 -31.91 -12.93
CA SER A 2 5.75 -31.87 -11.48
C SER A 2 5.89 -30.43 -10.97
N ALA A 3 5.40 -30.17 -9.75
CA ALA A 3 5.47 -28.89 -9.04
C ALA A 3 6.89 -28.27 -8.99
N ARG A 4 7.95 -29.10 -9.05
CA ARG A 4 9.35 -28.64 -9.11
C ARG A 4 9.70 -27.86 -10.38
N GLY A 5 9.04 -28.14 -11.51
CA GLY A 5 9.27 -27.44 -12.78
C GLY A 5 8.70 -26.02 -12.79
N LEU A 6 7.56 -25.80 -12.14
CA LEU A 6 6.96 -24.48 -11.96
C LEU A 6 7.77 -23.63 -10.97
N GLN A 7 8.25 -24.25 -9.88
CA GLN A 7 9.12 -23.61 -8.91
C GLN A 7 10.46 -23.13 -9.55
N GLN A 8 11.02 -23.92 -10.46
CA GLN A 8 12.22 -23.59 -11.23
C GLN A 8 12.00 -22.49 -12.27
N ALA A 9 10.83 -22.46 -12.92
CA ALA A 9 10.47 -21.40 -13.87
C ALA A 9 10.24 -20.05 -13.17
N PHE A 10 9.69 -20.06 -11.95
CA PHE A 10 9.49 -18.85 -11.13
C PHE A 10 10.79 -18.25 -10.58
N ASN A 11 11.85 -19.05 -10.41
CA ASN A 11 13.14 -18.58 -9.87
C ASN A 11 14.04 -17.90 -10.91
N ARG A 12 13.61 -17.81 -12.18
CA ARG A 12 14.46 -17.35 -13.30
C ARG A 12 14.08 -15.99 -13.88
N SER A 13 13.20 -15.22 -13.23
CA SER A 13 12.82 -13.88 -13.67
C SER A 13 13.38 -12.78 -12.75
N VAL A 14 14.44 -12.15 -13.25
CA VAL A 14 14.75 -10.71 -13.12
C VAL A 14 14.63 -10.10 -11.72
N GLY A 15 15.70 -10.18 -10.91
CA GLY A 15 16.10 -9.19 -9.87
C GLY A 15 15.09 -8.72 -8.79
N VAL A 16 13.83 -9.12 -8.88
CA VAL A 16 12.67 -8.69 -8.14
C VAL A 16 11.88 -9.97 -7.97
N SER A 17 12.08 -10.63 -6.83
CA SER A 17 11.43 -11.91 -6.52
C SER A 17 9.95 -11.86 -6.92
N PRO A 18 9.36 -12.91 -7.51
CA PRO A 18 7.95 -12.96 -7.91
C PRO A 18 6.96 -12.46 -6.85
N LEU A 19 7.32 -12.62 -5.57
CA LEU A 19 6.58 -12.09 -4.43
C LEU A 19 6.56 -10.56 -4.36
N SER A 20 7.64 -9.89 -4.77
CA SER A 20 7.72 -8.42 -4.86
C SER A 20 6.87 -7.89 -6.01
N HIS A 21 6.82 -8.58 -7.15
CA HIS A 21 5.89 -8.19 -8.24
C HIS A 21 4.43 -8.33 -7.79
N LEU A 22 4.05 -9.45 -7.18
CA LEU A 22 2.71 -9.63 -6.61
C LEU A 22 2.40 -8.61 -5.51
N ARG A 23 3.39 -8.28 -4.67
CA ARG A 23 3.25 -7.23 -3.66
C ARG A 23 2.93 -5.88 -4.32
N ASN A 24 3.62 -5.54 -5.39
CA ASN A 24 3.37 -4.32 -6.13
C ASN A 24 1.93 -4.31 -6.69
N VAL A 25 1.51 -5.35 -7.41
CA VAL A 25 0.13 -5.43 -7.92
C VAL A 25 -0.91 -5.26 -6.81
N ARG A 26 -0.68 -5.85 -5.63
CA ARG A 26 -1.54 -5.66 -4.46
C ARG A 26 -1.53 -4.24 -3.91
N LEU A 27 -0.38 -3.57 -3.90
CA LEU A 27 -0.27 -2.17 -3.47
C LEU A 27 -1.04 -1.23 -4.40
N ASP A 28 -1.02 -1.48 -5.71
CA ASP A 28 -1.79 -0.71 -6.69
C ASP A 28 -3.30 -0.85 -6.46
N ALA A 29 -3.75 -2.09 -6.29
CA ALA A 29 -5.15 -2.36 -6.04
C ALA A 29 -5.65 -1.75 -4.73
N VAL A 30 -4.82 -1.77 -3.68
CA VAL A 30 -5.10 -1.07 -2.42
C VAL A 30 -5.19 0.44 -2.63
N HIS A 31 -4.28 1.05 -3.38
CA HIS A 31 -4.32 2.48 -3.66
C HIS A 31 -5.62 2.87 -4.39
N GLU A 32 -5.99 2.14 -5.44
CA GLU A 32 -7.25 2.39 -6.16
C GLU A 32 -8.49 2.24 -5.27
N GLU A 33 -8.52 1.22 -4.40
CA GLU A 33 -9.63 1.03 -3.47
C GLU A 33 -9.68 2.15 -2.43
N LEU A 34 -8.54 2.60 -1.91
CA LEU A 34 -8.49 3.69 -0.93
C LEU A 34 -8.89 5.03 -1.52
N VAL A 35 -8.48 5.34 -2.75
CA VAL A 35 -8.84 6.59 -3.43
C VAL A 35 -10.33 6.62 -3.79
N ARG A 36 -10.94 5.47 -4.11
CA ARG A 36 -12.38 5.37 -4.41
C ARG A 36 -13.26 5.18 -3.19
N ALA A 37 -12.68 4.88 -2.03
CA ALA A 37 -13.43 4.55 -0.83
C ALA A 37 -13.76 5.80 -0.03
N GLU A 38 -14.94 5.78 0.61
CA GLU A 38 -15.36 6.85 1.49
C GLU A 38 -14.59 6.78 2.83
N PRO A 39 -13.86 7.84 3.24
CA PRO A 39 -13.07 7.82 4.48
C PRO A 39 -13.90 7.66 5.76
N THR A 40 -15.22 7.86 5.70
CA THR A 40 -16.14 7.67 6.83
C THR A 40 -16.54 6.22 7.04
N THR A 41 -16.45 5.37 6.02
CA THR A 41 -16.91 3.99 6.06
C THR A 41 -15.78 2.99 5.83
N ALA A 42 -14.71 3.40 5.15
CA ALA A 42 -13.58 2.54 4.84
C ALA A 42 -12.45 2.65 5.87
N SER A 43 -11.78 1.52 6.09
CA SER A 43 -10.61 1.43 6.96
C SER A 43 -9.41 0.94 6.17
N VAL A 44 -8.30 1.70 6.22
CA VAL A 44 -7.01 1.29 5.65
C VAL A 44 -6.62 -0.12 6.09
N ALA A 45 -6.86 -0.45 7.35
CA ALA A 45 -6.50 -1.74 7.92
C ALA A 45 -7.35 -2.88 7.33
N GLU A 46 -8.62 -2.63 7.03
CA GLU A 46 -9.51 -3.62 6.43
C GLU A 46 -9.16 -3.85 4.96
N VAL A 47 -8.97 -2.77 4.20
CA VAL A 47 -8.57 -2.82 2.79
C VAL A 47 -7.23 -3.57 2.66
N ALA A 48 -6.24 -3.24 3.49
CA ALA A 48 -4.95 -3.94 3.50
C ALA A 48 -5.10 -5.44 3.76
N ARG A 49 -5.92 -5.85 4.74
CA ARG A 49 -6.17 -7.27 5.04
C ARG A 49 -6.87 -7.99 3.88
N ARG A 50 -7.83 -7.34 3.21
CA ARG A 50 -8.55 -7.88 2.04
C ARG A 50 -7.61 -8.24 0.90
N TRP A 51 -6.57 -7.41 0.68
CA TRP A 51 -5.53 -7.66 -0.32
C TRP A 51 -4.37 -8.54 0.16
N GLY A 52 -4.46 -9.10 1.37
CA GLY A 52 -3.51 -10.08 1.91
C GLY A 52 -2.32 -9.48 2.66
N PHE A 53 -2.41 -8.24 3.11
CA PHE A 53 -1.40 -7.64 4.01
C PHE A 53 -1.76 -7.91 5.47
N ALA A 54 -1.09 -8.90 6.06
CA ALA A 54 -1.27 -9.26 7.48
C ALA A 54 -0.61 -8.26 8.45
N HIS A 55 0.47 -7.60 8.03
CA HIS A 55 1.26 -6.70 8.89
C HIS A 55 1.17 -5.25 8.43
N LEU A 56 0.33 -4.47 9.09
CA LEU A 56 0.02 -3.08 8.71
C LEU A 56 1.24 -2.15 8.74
N GLY A 57 2.18 -2.35 9.67
CA GLY A 57 3.42 -1.55 9.73
C GLY A 57 4.31 -1.73 8.49
N ARG A 58 4.54 -2.99 8.09
CA ARG A 58 5.32 -3.31 6.87
C ARG A 58 4.60 -2.88 5.60
N PHE A 59 3.28 -3.04 5.57
CA PHE A 59 2.44 -2.55 4.48
C PHE A 59 2.55 -1.04 4.33
N SER A 60 2.40 -0.27 5.41
CA SER A 60 2.45 1.19 5.36
C SER A 60 3.80 1.71 4.89
N GLY A 61 4.90 1.05 5.28
CA GLY A 61 6.24 1.32 4.76
C GLY A 61 6.32 1.06 3.25
N ALA A 62 5.96 -0.14 2.81
CA ALA A 62 6.00 -0.52 1.39
C ALA A 62 5.08 0.33 0.50
N TYR A 63 3.94 0.79 1.05
CA TYR A 63 3.03 1.69 0.37
C TYR A 63 3.66 3.07 0.18
N ARG A 64 4.22 3.65 1.25
CA ARG A 64 4.90 4.95 1.18
C ARG A 64 6.12 4.92 0.28
N ASP A 65 6.91 3.86 0.34
CA ASP A 65 8.09 3.70 -0.52
C ASP A 65 7.72 3.70 -2.02
N ARG A 66 6.46 3.34 -2.35
CA ARG A 66 5.95 3.31 -3.71
C ARG A 66 5.21 4.58 -4.13
N PHE A 67 4.29 5.07 -3.31
CA PHE A 67 3.38 6.17 -3.65
C PHE A 67 3.81 7.52 -3.07
N GLY A 68 4.85 7.55 -2.23
CA GLY A 68 5.33 8.77 -1.58
C GLY A 68 4.48 9.24 -0.40
N GLU A 69 3.31 8.63 -0.18
CA GLU A 69 2.36 9.01 0.86
C GLU A 69 1.90 7.82 1.71
N LEU A 70 1.24 8.10 2.83
CA LEU A 70 0.65 7.05 3.66
C LEU A 70 -0.71 6.62 3.09
N PRO A 71 -1.12 5.35 3.25
CA PRO A 71 -2.43 4.88 2.78
C PRO A 71 -3.60 5.62 3.45
N SER A 72 -3.41 6.14 4.67
CA SER A 72 -4.38 7.01 5.34
C SER A 72 -4.48 8.40 4.72
N ALA A 73 -3.42 8.89 4.07
CA ALA A 73 -3.44 10.13 3.33
C ALA A 73 -4.22 9.93 2.02
N SER A 74 -3.95 8.86 1.26
CA SER A 74 -4.70 8.54 0.03
C SER A 74 -6.20 8.40 0.29
N LEU A 75 -6.60 7.75 1.39
CA LEU A 75 -8.00 7.61 1.78
C LEU A 75 -8.67 8.95 2.14
N ARG A 76 -7.90 9.96 2.58
CA ARG A 76 -8.42 11.27 2.96
C ARG A 76 -8.29 12.32 1.86
N ALA A 77 -7.42 12.08 0.88
CA ALA A 77 -7.07 13.02 -0.18
C ALA A 77 -8.24 13.35 -1.10
N ASP A 78 -9.24 12.46 -1.24
CA ASP A 78 -10.44 12.72 -2.05
C ASP A 78 -11.30 13.89 -1.52
N ARG A 79 -11.09 14.33 -0.27
CA ARG A 79 -11.70 15.54 0.28
C ARG A 79 -10.79 16.77 0.33
N GLY A 80 -9.55 16.65 -0.16
CA GLY A 80 -8.45 17.60 0.05
C GLY A 80 -8.06 18.42 -1.18
N GLY A 81 -9.01 18.87 -1.99
CA GLY A 81 -8.79 20.15 -2.67
C GLY A 81 -8.77 21.24 -1.60
N HIS A 82 -7.61 21.83 -1.32
CA HIS A 82 -7.35 22.86 -0.28
C HIS A 82 -7.34 22.40 1.19
N ALA A 83 -6.15 22.16 1.73
CA ALA A 83 -5.79 22.56 3.10
C ALA A 83 -4.27 22.53 3.25
N ASP A 84 -3.65 23.70 3.04
CA ASP A 84 -2.70 24.29 3.97
C ASP A 84 -1.72 23.33 4.68
N THR A 85 -0.53 23.18 4.11
CA THR A 85 0.64 22.80 4.89
C THR A 85 1.18 24.04 5.60
N ASP A 86 0.50 24.48 6.67
CA ASP A 86 1.15 25.25 7.72
C ASP A 86 1.90 24.26 8.61
N GLY A 87 3.21 24.22 8.37
CA GLY A 87 4.14 23.59 9.28
C GLY A 87 4.36 24.46 10.52
N VAL A 88 4.76 23.78 11.59
CA VAL A 88 5.35 24.31 12.82
C VAL A 88 4.36 24.85 13.84
N VAL A 89 4.01 23.98 14.79
CA VAL A 89 4.27 24.27 16.21
C VAL A 89 4.70 23.00 16.94
N GLY A 90 6.01 22.83 17.08
CA GLY A 90 6.56 22.14 18.23
C GLY A 90 6.51 23.09 19.43
N ALA A 91 5.84 22.67 20.49
CA ALA A 91 5.93 23.19 21.85
C ALA A 91 5.26 22.15 22.76
N GLY A 92 5.75 21.74 23.92
CA GLY A 92 7.02 21.89 24.61
C GLY A 92 7.36 20.51 25.22
N SER A 93 8.62 20.23 25.54
CA SER A 93 9.20 20.48 26.87
C SER A 93 8.45 19.79 27.99
#